data_AF-A0A742UB11-F1
#
_entry.id   AF-A0A742UB11-F1
#
_cell.length_a   1.000
_cell.length_b   1.000
_cell.length_c   1.000
_cell.angle_alpha   90.00
_cell.angle_beta   90.00
_cell.angle_gamma   90.00
#
_symmetry.space_group_name_H-M   'P 1'
#
loop_
_entity.id
_entity.type
_entity.pdbx_description
1 polymer ?
#
loop_
_entity_poly.entity_id
_entity_poly.type
_entity_poly.pdbx_seq_one_letter_code
_entity_poly.pdbx_strand_id
1 'polypeptide(L)'
;MKNERLRVNILLLIVTILSLSIIMIYINNFYNFRISKDPSDWGALGDYFGGLLNPLISIITLFFVAKAYLTQKEELRKMELSADKLDKLRENATQAQISLAESYLEQVKISNNTSRINLLSSKISSSYKLIELYHHEMDRVTEATNKNRIFISMYGEEKSQDQEQKSYRTKVAKDIQSEINKIEKHLEEIDSIQ
;
A
#
# COMPACT_ATOMS: atom_id res chain seq x y z
N MET A 1 32.56 -3.12 19.49
CA MET A 1 33.16 -4.40 19.06
C MET A 1 34.68 -4.47 19.21
N LYS A 2 35.49 -3.52 18.72
CA LYS A 2 36.96 -3.56 18.84
C LYS A 2 37.46 -3.62 20.29
N ASN A 3 36.85 -2.84 21.18
CA ASN A 3 37.22 -2.78 22.61
C ASN A 3 36.81 -4.03 23.39
N GLU A 4 35.74 -4.70 22.96
CA GLU A 4 35.26 -5.96 23.55
C GLU A 4 36.23 -7.10 23.25
N ARG A 5 36.64 -7.23 21.98
CA ARG A 5 37.65 -8.21 21.55
C ARG A 5 39.00 -7.97 22.23
N LEU A 6 39.39 -6.70 22.38
CA LEU A 6 40.60 -6.34 23.10
C LEU A 6 40.55 -6.78 24.58
N ARG A 7 39.43 -6.56 25.27
CA ARG A 7 39.24 -7.00 26.67
C ARG A 7 39.31 -8.51 26.82
N VAL A 8 38.67 -9.26 25.92
CA VAL A 8 38.73 -10.74 25.92
C VAL A 8 40.16 -11.22 25.68
N ASN A 9 40.87 -10.65 24.72
CA ASN A 9 42.25 -11.02 24.43
C ASN A 9 43.20 -10.71 25.62
N ILE A 10 43.00 -9.57 26.29
CA ILE A 10 43.76 -9.22 27.51
C ILE A 10 43.48 -10.23 28.62
N LEU A 11 42.22 -10.62 28.81
CA LEU A 11 41.82 -11.56 29.86
C LEU A 11 42.40 -12.96 29.61
N LEU A 12 42.38 -13.44 28.35
CA LEU A 12 43.02 -14.69 27.94
C LEU A 12 44.54 -14.65 28.15
N LEU A 13 45.18 -13.51 27.84
CA LEU A 13 46.61 -13.32 28.05
C LEU A 13 46.96 -13.34 29.54
N ILE A 14 46.15 -12.71 30.41
CA ILE A 14 46.33 -12.76 31.87
C ILE A 14 46.23 -14.19 32.38
N VAL A 15 45.20 -14.96 31.98
CA VAL A 15 45.04 -16.37 32.38
C VAL A 15 46.24 -17.21 31.93
N THR A 16 46.73 -16.97 30.72
CA THR A 16 47.89 -17.67 30.17
C THR A 16 49.16 -17.34 30.96
N ILE A 17 49.40 -16.06 31.27
CA ILE A 17 50.55 -15.62 32.07
C ILE A 17 50.48 -16.18 33.49
N LEU A 18 49.31 -16.17 34.13
CA LEU A 18 49.10 -16.75 35.46
C LEU A 18 49.37 -18.25 35.46
N SER A 19 48.91 -18.96 34.43
CA SER A 19 49.16 -20.40 34.30
C SER A 19 50.66 -20.68 34.13
N LEU A 20 51.33 -19.92 33.27
CA LEU A 20 52.78 -20.03 33.06
C LEU A 20 53.59 -19.64 34.30
N SER A 21 53.17 -18.65 35.07
CA SER A 21 53.89 -18.23 36.27
C SER A 21 53.82 -19.28 37.38
N ILE A 22 52.69 -19.96 37.57
CA ILE A 22 52.58 -21.07 38.53
C ILE A 22 53.52 -22.21 38.13
N ILE A 23 53.60 -22.53 36.83
CA ILE A 23 54.52 -23.55 36.31
C ILE A 23 55.98 -23.11 36.53
N MET A 24 56.32 -21.85 36.25
CA MET A 24 57.66 -21.30 36.44
C MET A 24 58.11 -21.33 37.91
N ILE A 25 57.20 -20.96 38.82
CA ILE A 25 57.44 -20.99 40.27
C ILE A 25 57.65 -22.43 40.74
N TYR A 26 56.85 -23.38 40.25
CA TYR A 26 57.02 -24.79 40.56
C TYR A 26 58.39 -25.32 40.11
N ILE A 27 58.77 -25.09 38.86
CA ILE A 27 60.09 -25.51 38.34
C ILE A 27 61.21 -24.88 39.16
N ASN A 28 61.14 -23.58 39.46
CA ASN A 28 62.18 -22.90 40.23
C ASN A 28 62.32 -23.41 41.67
N ASN A 29 61.23 -23.88 42.29
CA ASN A 29 61.28 -24.44 43.64
C ASN A 29 61.82 -25.88 43.64
N PHE A 30 61.48 -26.66 42.61
CA PHE A 30 61.73 -28.10 42.58
C PHE A 30 62.80 -28.57 41.57
N TYR A 31 63.55 -27.66 40.93
CA TYR A 31 64.51 -28.02 39.87
C TYR A 31 65.61 -29.02 40.29
N ASN A 32 65.96 -29.04 41.58
CA ASN A 32 66.98 -29.95 42.12
C ASN A 32 66.46 -31.36 42.44
N PHE A 33 65.15 -31.59 42.37
CA PHE A 33 64.55 -32.89 42.62
C PHE A 33 64.50 -33.73 41.34
N ARG A 34 64.68 -35.05 41.48
CA ARG A 34 64.53 -35.97 40.34
C ARG A 34 63.06 -36.07 39.95
N ILE A 35 62.80 -36.12 38.65
CA ILE A 35 61.45 -36.37 38.10
C ILE A 35 60.94 -37.70 38.65
N SER A 36 59.73 -37.70 39.23
CA SER A 36 59.14 -38.93 39.75
C SER A 36 58.78 -39.90 38.62
N LYS A 37 59.05 -41.19 38.87
CA LYS A 37 58.65 -42.31 38.01
C LYS A 37 57.32 -42.93 38.44
N ASP A 38 56.77 -42.54 39.58
CA ASP A 38 55.48 -43.00 40.06
C ASP A 38 54.36 -42.17 39.43
N PRO A 39 53.45 -42.77 38.65
CA PRO A 39 52.28 -42.08 38.10
C PRO A 39 51.40 -41.38 39.16
N SER A 40 51.38 -41.87 40.40
CA SER A 40 50.57 -41.28 41.49
C SER A 40 51.00 -39.84 41.82
N ASP A 41 52.30 -39.55 41.75
CA ASP A 41 52.84 -38.21 42.04
C ASP A 41 52.40 -37.18 40.99
N TRP A 42 52.21 -37.62 39.74
CA TRP A 42 51.70 -36.78 38.65
C TRP A 42 50.22 -36.45 38.82
N GLY A 43 49.44 -37.36 39.42
CA GLY A 43 48.06 -37.10 39.80
C GLY A 43 47.96 -35.98 40.85
N ALA A 44 48.73 -36.09 41.93
CA ALA A 44 48.78 -35.07 42.99
C ALA A 44 49.25 -33.70 42.47
N LEU A 45 50.19 -33.69 41.52
CA LEU A 45 50.61 -32.47 40.83
C LEU A 45 49.46 -31.84 40.03
N GLY A 46 48.71 -32.66 39.29
CA GLY A 46 47.50 -32.23 38.58
C GLY A 46 46.46 -31.62 39.50
N ASP A 47 46.24 -32.21 40.68
CA ASP A 47 45.31 -31.70 41.69
C ASP A 47 45.76 -30.35 42.27
N TYR A 48 47.06 -30.14 42.48
CA TYR A 48 47.60 -28.85 42.93
C TYR A 48 47.34 -27.73 41.92
N PHE A 49 47.69 -27.96 40.65
CA PHE A 49 47.44 -26.97 39.59
C PHE A 49 45.94 -26.79 39.32
N GLY A 50 45.18 -27.88 39.30
CA GLY A 50 43.72 -27.85 39.14
C GLY A 50 43.03 -27.09 40.26
N GLY A 51 43.46 -27.26 41.51
CA GLY A 51 42.93 -26.54 42.67
C GLY A 51 43.18 -25.03 42.63
N LEU A 52 44.29 -24.60 42.02
CA LEU A 52 44.63 -23.18 41.85
C LEU A 52 43.93 -22.56 40.63
N LEU A 53 43.89 -23.27 39.50
CA LEU A 53 43.39 -22.74 38.23
C LEU A 53 41.87 -22.85 38.09
N ASN A 54 41.24 -23.90 38.61
CA ASN A 54 39.79 -24.11 38.44
C ASN A 54 38.92 -23.00 39.03
N PRO A 55 39.18 -22.45 40.24
CA PRO A 55 38.41 -21.33 40.76
C PRO A 55 38.52 -20.07 39.88
N LEU A 56 39.72 -19.77 39.37
CA LEU A 56 39.97 -18.64 38.46
C LEU A 56 39.20 -18.81 37.16
N ILE A 57 39.29 -19.98 36.53
CA ILE A 57 38.56 -20.30 35.30
C ILE A 57 37.05 -20.24 35.53
N SER A 58 36.56 -20.75 36.66
CA SER A 58 35.13 -20.77 36.98
C SER A 58 34.53 -19.36 37.11
N ILE A 59 35.24 -18.44 37.78
CA ILE A 59 34.80 -17.03 37.90
C ILE A 59 34.74 -16.35 36.54
N ILE A 60 35.75 -16.59 35.69
CA ILE A 60 35.80 -16.03 34.33
C ILE A 60 34.65 -16.58 33.47
N THR A 61 34.41 -17.88 33.53
CA THR A 61 33.28 -18.53 32.85
C THR A 61 31.96 -17.93 33.31
N LEU A 62 31.74 -17.78 34.62
CA LEU A 62 30.51 -17.19 35.16
C LEU A 62 30.32 -15.75 34.69
N PHE A 63 31.39 -14.95 34.64
CA PHE A 63 31.34 -13.59 34.11
C PHE A 63 30.89 -13.56 32.63
N PHE A 64 31.45 -14.43 31.79
CA PHE A 64 31.05 -14.51 30.39
C PHE A 64 29.60 -14.97 30.22
N VAL A 65 29.17 -15.97 30.98
CA VAL A 65 27.77 -16.44 30.96
C VAL A 65 26.81 -15.34 31.39
N ALA A 66 27.11 -14.62 32.47
CA ALA A 66 26.28 -13.51 32.94
C ALA A 66 26.20 -12.39 31.89
N LYS A 67 27.33 -12.04 31.27
CA LYS A 67 27.37 -11.05 30.21
C LYS A 67 26.56 -11.49 28.99
N ALA A 68 26.69 -12.76 28.57
CA ALA A 68 25.94 -13.32 27.46
C ALA A 68 24.43 -13.28 27.74
N TYR A 69 24.02 -13.66 28.96
CA TYR A 69 22.62 -13.61 29.39
C TYR A 69 22.04 -12.20 29.35
N LEU A 70 22.75 -11.20 29.88
CA LEU A 70 22.32 -9.80 29.84
C LEU A 70 22.20 -9.30 28.40
N THR A 71 23.18 -9.63 27.56
CA THR A 71 23.18 -9.27 26.13
C THR A 71 21.97 -9.90 25.40
N GLN A 72 21.74 -11.19 25.63
CA GLN A 72 20.62 -11.93 25.04
C GLN A 72 19.27 -11.34 25.48
N LYS A 73 19.13 -10.96 26.75
CA LYS A 73 17.91 -10.31 27.26
C LYS A 73 17.67 -8.94 26.58
N GLU A 74 18.71 -8.16 26.37
CA GLU A 74 18.59 -6.89 25.64
C GLU A 74 18.22 -7.08 24.17
N GLU A 75 18.80 -8.07 23.51
CA GLU A 75 18.48 -8.41 22.13
C GLU A 75 17.03 -8.88 21.98
N LEU A 76 16.54 -9.73 22.89
CA LEU A 76 15.14 -10.14 22.93
C LEU A 76 14.20 -8.95 23.09
N ARG A 77 14.50 -8.02 24.00
CA ARG A 77 13.69 -6.80 24.20
C ARG A 77 13.68 -5.91 22.94
N LYS A 78 14.82 -5.79 22.25
CA LYS A 78 14.89 -5.04 20.99
C LYS A 78 14.09 -5.72 19.88
N MET A 79 14.12 -7.05 19.83
CA MET A 79 13.35 -7.83 18.86
C MET A 79 11.84 -7.68 19.08
N GLU A 80 11.37 -7.73 20.33
CA GLU A 80 9.97 -7.50 20.68
C GLU A 80 9.49 -6.10 20.29
N LEU A 81 10.28 -5.06 20.57
CA LEU A 81 9.97 -3.69 20.15
C LEU A 81 9.96 -3.53 18.63
N SER A 82 10.85 -4.22 17.91
CA SER A 82 10.85 -4.22 16.44
C SER A 82 9.64 -4.97 15.87
N ALA A 83 9.17 -6.03 16.53
CA ALA A 83 7.96 -6.75 16.15
C ALA A 83 6.71 -5.88 16.33
N ASP A 84 6.55 -5.20 17.47
CA ASP A 84 5.44 -4.26 17.71
C ASP A 84 5.41 -3.13 16.66
N LYS A 85 6.58 -2.59 16.30
CA LYS A 85 6.68 -1.60 15.22
C LYS A 85 6.28 -2.18 13.87
N LEU A 86 6.67 -3.42 13.58
CA LEU A 86 6.32 -4.09 12.33
C LEU A 86 4.81 -4.33 12.24
N ASP A 87 4.16 -4.73 13.33
CA ASP A 87 2.72 -4.94 13.38
C ASP A 87 1.95 -3.63 13.15
N LYS A 88 2.38 -2.53 13.80
CA LYS A 88 1.82 -1.19 13.55
C LYS A 88 2.02 -0.74 12.09
N LEU A 89 3.19 -1.04 11.50
CA LEU A 89 3.43 -0.73 10.09
C LEU A 89 2.54 -1.56 9.15
N ARG A 90 2.30 -2.83 9.48
CA ARG A 90 1.40 -3.72 8.73
C ARG A 90 -0.05 -3.26 8.83
N GLU A 91 -0.49 -2.87 10.01
CA GLU A 91 -1.83 -2.32 10.24
C GLU A 91 -2.02 -1.05 9.41
N ASN A 92 -1.08 -0.09 9.50
CA ASN A 92 -1.11 1.13 8.70
C ASN A 92 -1.08 0.84 7.18
N ALA A 93 -0.28 -0.12 6.74
CA ALA A 93 -0.21 -0.53 5.34
C ALA A 93 -1.53 -1.17 4.86
N THR A 94 -2.16 -1.97 5.71
CA THR A 94 -3.47 -2.58 5.43
C THR A 94 -4.55 -1.50 5.34
N GLN A 95 -4.56 -0.57 6.28
CA GLN A 95 -5.49 0.56 6.26
C GLN A 95 -5.30 1.44 5.01
N ALA A 96 -4.06 1.72 4.63
CA ALA A 96 -3.76 2.45 3.40
C ALA A 96 -4.25 1.72 2.15
N GLN A 97 -4.14 0.39 2.11
CA GLN A 97 -4.67 -0.43 1.01
C GLN A 97 -6.21 -0.39 0.96
N ILE A 98 -6.88 -0.44 2.13
CA ILE A 98 -8.35 -0.34 2.21
C ILE A 98 -8.81 1.04 1.70
N SER A 99 -8.22 2.12 2.22
CA SER A 99 -8.58 3.48 1.79
C SER A 99 -8.27 3.72 0.31
N LEU A 100 -7.21 3.11 -0.23
CA LEU A 100 -6.93 3.15 -1.67
C LEU A 100 -8.01 2.42 -2.48
N ALA A 101 -8.45 1.24 -2.02
CA ALA A 101 -9.51 0.48 -2.67
C ALA A 101 -10.85 1.22 -2.64
N GLU A 102 -11.20 1.85 -1.52
CA GLU A 102 -12.40 2.69 -1.40
C GLU A 102 -12.36 3.87 -2.37
N SER A 103 -11.24 4.61 -2.41
CA SER A 103 -11.06 5.72 -3.35
C SER A 103 -11.15 5.26 -4.81
N TYR A 104 -10.63 4.07 -5.13
CA TYR A 104 -10.74 3.50 -6.48
C TYR A 104 -12.19 3.19 -6.86
N LEU A 105 -12.97 2.58 -5.96
CA LEU A 105 -14.39 2.32 -6.19
C LEU A 105 -15.19 3.61 -6.39
N GLU A 106 -14.88 4.64 -5.60
CA GLU A 106 -15.49 5.96 -5.75
C GLU A 106 -15.17 6.57 -7.12
N GLN A 107 -13.91 6.50 -7.58
CA GLN A 107 -13.55 6.96 -8.93
C GLN A 107 -14.29 6.21 -10.04
N VAL A 108 -14.45 4.88 -9.91
CA VAL A 108 -15.22 4.10 -10.89
C VAL A 108 -16.68 4.55 -10.93
N LYS A 109 -17.29 4.79 -9.76
CA LYS A 109 -18.66 5.31 -9.66
C LYS A 109 -18.79 6.69 -10.31
N ILE A 110 -17.86 7.60 -10.01
CA ILE A 110 -17.81 8.95 -10.61
C ILE A 110 -17.66 8.83 -12.12
N SER A 111 -16.71 8.02 -12.61
CA SER A 111 -16.46 7.81 -14.04
C SER A 111 -17.70 7.28 -14.78
N ASN A 112 -18.43 6.33 -14.17
CA ASN A 112 -19.68 5.82 -14.72
C ASN A 112 -20.76 6.92 -14.76
N ASN A 113 -20.96 7.65 -13.66
CA ASN A 113 -21.91 8.76 -13.61
C ASN A 113 -21.57 9.85 -14.65
N THR A 114 -20.30 10.25 -14.78
CA THR A 114 -19.85 11.18 -15.80
C THR A 114 -20.13 10.66 -17.21
N SER A 115 -19.89 9.37 -17.46
CA SER A 115 -20.19 8.76 -18.77
C SER A 115 -21.68 8.76 -19.09
N ARG A 116 -22.53 8.49 -18.09
CA ARG A 116 -23.99 8.59 -18.20
C ARG A 116 -24.44 10.03 -18.48
N ILE A 117 -23.91 11.01 -17.74
CA ILE A 117 -24.19 12.43 -17.96
C ILE A 117 -23.78 12.83 -19.38
N ASN A 118 -22.59 12.47 -19.84
CA ASN A 118 -22.13 12.77 -21.20
C ASN A 118 -23.06 12.18 -22.27
N LEU A 119 -23.55 10.94 -22.07
CA LEU A 119 -24.52 10.32 -22.97
C LEU A 119 -25.84 11.10 -22.99
N LEU A 120 -26.37 11.47 -21.82
CA LEU A 120 -27.60 12.24 -21.70
C LEU A 120 -27.45 13.62 -22.33
N SER A 121 -26.33 14.31 -22.10
CA SER A 121 -26.01 15.59 -22.75
C SER A 121 -25.93 15.45 -24.28
N SER A 122 -25.36 14.36 -24.80
CA SER A 122 -25.35 14.10 -26.25
C SER A 122 -26.74 13.86 -26.81
N LYS A 123 -27.62 13.17 -26.07
CA LYS A 123 -29.04 12.97 -26.46
C LYS A 123 -29.79 14.29 -26.46
N ILE A 124 -29.62 15.11 -25.43
CA ILE A 124 -30.20 16.46 -25.34
C ILE A 124 -29.75 17.32 -26.52
N SER A 125 -28.44 17.35 -26.82
CA SER A 125 -27.91 18.08 -27.98
C SER A 125 -28.51 17.60 -29.31
N SER A 126 -28.76 16.30 -29.44
CA SER A 126 -29.41 15.72 -30.63
C SER A 126 -30.87 16.15 -30.74
N SER A 127 -31.62 16.13 -29.63
CA SER A 127 -33.01 16.64 -29.60
C SER A 127 -33.08 18.13 -29.91
N TYR A 128 -32.14 18.95 -29.43
CA TYR A 128 -32.07 20.37 -29.80
C TYR A 128 -31.90 20.57 -31.31
N LYS A 129 -31.03 19.80 -31.97
CA LYS A 129 -30.86 19.85 -33.42
C LYS A 129 -32.13 19.44 -34.18
N LEU A 130 -32.87 18.45 -33.67
CA LEU A 130 -34.14 18.07 -34.26
C LEU A 130 -35.20 19.16 -34.11
N ILE A 131 -35.27 19.80 -32.94
CA ILE A 131 -36.16 20.95 -32.71
C ILE A 131 -35.84 22.09 -33.67
N GLU A 132 -34.55 22.41 -33.87
CA GLU A 132 -34.11 23.42 -34.82
C GLU A 132 -34.54 23.08 -36.27
N LEU A 133 -34.36 21.82 -36.68
CA LEU A 133 -34.83 21.33 -37.98
C LEU A 133 -36.36 21.49 -38.13
N TYR A 134 -37.12 21.07 -37.12
CA TYR A 134 -38.57 21.19 -37.12
C TYR A 134 -39.05 22.65 -37.09
N HIS A 135 -38.33 23.53 -36.40
CA HIS A 135 -38.63 24.96 -36.41
C HIS A 135 -38.44 25.53 -37.82
N HIS A 136 -37.31 25.24 -38.47
CA HIS A 136 -37.10 25.67 -39.86
C HIS A 136 -38.16 25.11 -40.82
N GLU A 137 -38.57 23.87 -40.62
CA GLU A 137 -39.66 23.26 -41.40
C GLU A 137 -40.99 24.01 -41.18
N MET A 138 -41.30 24.39 -39.94
CA MET A 138 -42.50 25.16 -39.60
C MET A 138 -42.51 26.53 -40.29
N ASP A 139 -41.36 27.21 -40.35
CA ASP A 139 -41.21 28.49 -41.05
C ASP A 139 -41.44 28.33 -42.55
N ARG A 140 -40.85 27.28 -43.17
CA ARG A 140 -41.03 26.99 -44.60
C ARG A 140 -42.49 26.73 -44.95
N VAL A 141 -43.21 25.93 -44.15
CA VAL A 141 -44.63 25.67 -44.39
C VAL A 141 -45.44 26.95 -44.24
N THR A 142 -45.17 27.74 -43.19
CA THR A 142 -45.87 29.00 -42.94
C THR A 142 -45.68 30.00 -44.09
N GLU A 143 -44.46 30.08 -44.64
CA GLU A 143 -44.18 30.90 -45.82
C GLU A 143 -44.93 30.41 -47.07
N ALA A 144 -44.93 29.09 -47.31
CA ALA A 144 -45.65 28.50 -48.44
C ALA A 144 -47.16 28.75 -48.35
N THR A 145 -47.74 28.59 -47.15
CA THR A 145 -49.15 28.90 -46.88
C THR A 145 -49.46 30.37 -47.15
N ASN A 146 -48.66 31.30 -46.61
CA ASN A 146 -48.87 32.74 -46.79
C ASN A 146 -48.76 33.19 -48.26
N LYS A 147 -47.93 32.50 -49.05
CA LYS A 147 -47.76 32.77 -50.50
C LYS A 147 -48.69 31.93 -51.38
N ASN A 148 -49.57 31.13 -50.79
CA ASN A 148 -50.50 30.24 -51.48
C ASN A 148 -49.80 29.26 -52.45
N ARG A 149 -48.64 28.71 -52.04
CA ARG A 149 -47.79 27.81 -52.83
C ARG A 149 -47.90 26.36 -52.34
N ILE A 150 -47.62 25.43 -53.24
CA ILE A 150 -47.41 24.02 -52.91
C ILE A 150 -46.17 23.91 -52.02
N PHE A 151 -46.27 23.08 -50.98
CA PHE A 151 -45.19 22.80 -50.06
C PHE A 151 -44.71 21.35 -50.21
N ILE A 152 -43.40 21.11 -50.15
CA ILE A 152 -42.81 19.77 -50.08
C ILE A 152 -42.13 19.62 -48.72
N SER A 153 -42.62 18.66 -47.95
CA SER A 153 -42.10 18.35 -46.61
C SER A 153 -40.69 17.78 -46.64
N MET A 154 -40.00 17.82 -45.50
CA MET A 154 -38.71 17.15 -45.29
C MET A 154 -38.77 15.63 -45.50
N TYR A 155 -39.97 15.06 -45.53
CA TYR A 155 -40.21 13.64 -45.84
C TYR A 155 -40.48 13.39 -47.33
N GLY A 156 -40.43 14.43 -48.17
CA GLY A 156 -40.72 14.33 -49.61
C GLY A 156 -42.21 14.31 -49.96
N GLU A 157 -43.11 14.51 -49.00
CA GLU A 157 -44.55 14.56 -49.26
C GLU A 157 -44.96 15.95 -49.74
N GLU A 158 -45.69 16.01 -50.86
CA GLU A 158 -46.34 17.23 -51.36
C GLU A 158 -47.59 17.56 -50.53
N LYS A 159 -47.79 18.84 -50.21
CA LYS A 159 -48.96 19.41 -49.53
C LYS A 159 -49.45 20.61 -50.34
N SER A 160 -50.44 20.37 -51.19
CA SER A 160 -50.92 21.35 -52.18
C SER A 160 -52.13 22.12 -51.67
N GLN A 161 -52.91 21.55 -50.73
CA GLN A 161 -54.07 22.20 -50.12
C GLN A 161 -53.74 22.88 -48.79
N ASP A 162 -54.36 24.03 -48.51
CA ASP A 162 -54.17 24.79 -47.26
C ASP A 162 -54.49 23.94 -46.00
N GLN A 163 -55.49 23.06 -46.10
CA GLN A 163 -55.87 22.16 -44.99
C GLN A 163 -54.81 21.08 -44.73
N GLU A 164 -54.14 20.58 -45.77
CA GLU A 164 -53.03 19.63 -45.64
C GLU A 164 -51.81 20.30 -45.01
N GLN A 165 -51.51 21.54 -45.39
CA GLN A 165 -50.42 22.33 -44.80
C GLN A 165 -50.68 22.63 -43.32
N LYS A 166 -51.91 23.02 -42.94
CA LYS A 166 -52.31 23.22 -41.53
C LYS A 166 -52.20 21.93 -40.70
N SER A 167 -52.66 20.81 -41.24
CA SER A 167 -52.53 19.50 -40.59
C SER A 167 -51.05 19.13 -40.39
N TYR A 168 -50.21 19.36 -41.41
CA TYR A 168 -48.77 19.11 -41.32
C TYR A 168 -48.08 20.00 -40.28
N ARG A 169 -48.39 21.30 -40.22
CA ARG A 169 -47.90 22.20 -39.15
C ARG A 169 -48.25 21.68 -37.75
N THR A 170 -49.45 21.14 -37.58
CA THR A 170 -49.89 20.54 -36.31
C THR A 170 -49.08 19.29 -35.96
N LYS A 171 -48.72 18.47 -36.96
CA LYS A 171 -47.82 17.32 -36.77
C LYS A 171 -46.42 17.78 -36.35
N VAL A 172 -45.82 18.73 -37.05
CA VAL A 172 -44.49 19.27 -36.73
C VAL A 172 -44.47 19.87 -35.31
N ALA A 173 -45.51 20.60 -34.92
CA ALA A 173 -45.64 21.12 -33.55
C ALA A 173 -45.68 20.00 -32.49
N LYS A 174 -46.35 18.87 -32.77
CA LYS A 174 -46.35 17.70 -31.88
C LYS A 174 -44.97 17.04 -31.82
N ASP A 175 -44.25 16.96 -32.94
CA ASP A 175 -42.90 16.40 -33.00
C ASP A 175 -41.93 17.26 -32.15
N ILE A 176 -42.02 18.59 -32.25
CA ILE A 176 -41.29 19.53 -31.37
C ILE A 176 -41.62 19.28 -29.90
N GLN A 177 -42.90 19.22 -29.54
CA GLN A 177 -43.31 18.97 -28.16
C GLN A 177 -42.77 17.63 -27.64
N SER A 178 -42.74 16.59 -28.49
CA SER A 178 -42.18 15.30 -28.13
C SER A 178 -40.69 15.39 -27.81
N GLU A 179 -39.90 16.14 -28.59
CA GLU A 179 -38.48 16.35 -28.33
C GLU A 179 -38.24 17.19 -27.07
N ILE A 180 -39.06 18.21 -26.80
CA ILE A 180 -39.01 18.98 -25.54
C ILE A 180 -39.23 18.06 -24.34
N ASN A 181 -40.26 17.22 -24.37
CA ASN A 181 -40.54 16.27 -23.28
C ASN A 181 -39.38 15.26 -23.07
N LYS A 182 -38.68 14.86 -24.14
CA LYS A 182 -37.48 14.02 -24.03
C LYS A 182 -36.34 14.76 -23.35
N ILE A 183 -36.13 16.04 -23.68
CA ILE A 183 -35.11 16.88 -23.04
C ILE A 183 -35.41 17.02 -21.55
N GLU A 184 -36.64 17.37 -21.18
CA GLU A 184 -37.08 17.49 -19.78
C GLU A 184 -36.78 16.20 -19.01
N LYS A 185 -37.16 15.04 -19.56
CA LYS A 185 -36.87 13.74 -18.95
C LYS A 185 -35.37 13.46 -18.77
N HIS A 186 -34.54 13.81 -19.75
CA HIS A 186 -33.10 13.61 -19.63
C HIS A 186 -32.46 14.58 -18.61
N LEU A 187 -33.01 15.80 -18.46
CA LEU A 187 -32.57 16.74 -17.43
C LEU A 187 -32.92 16.23 -16.03
N GLU A 188 -34.13 15.72 -15.83
CA GLU A 188 -34.53 15.07 -14.57
C GLU A 188 -33.61 13.89 -14.22
N GLU A 189 -33.21 13.08 -15.22
CA GLU A 189 -32.26 11.97 -14.99
C GLU A 189 -30.87 12.49 -14.60
N ILE A 190 -30.37 13.59 -15.19
CA ILE A 190 -29.10 14.21 -14.82
C ILE A 190 -29.16 14.72 -13.37
N ASP A 191 -30.24 15.42 -13.00
CA ASP A 191 -30.43 15.95 -11.65
C ASP A 191 -30.50 14.83 -10.59
N SER A 192 -30.98 13.64 -10.97
CA SER A 192 -31.01 12.47 -10.08
C SER A 192 -29.64 11.78 -9.88
N ILE A 193 -28.66 12.06 -10.75
CA ILE A 193 -27.31 11.50 -10.71
C ILE A 193 -26.36 12.37 -9.86
N GLN A 194 -26.64 13.67 -9.76
CA GLN A 194 -25.90 14.65 -8.95
C GLN A 194 -26.25 14.54 -7.46
#